data_AF-A0A7C9DCH9-F1
#
_entry.id   AF-A0A7C9DCH9-F1
#
_cell.length_a   1.000
_cell.length_b   1.000
_cell.length_c   1.000
_cell.angle_alpha   90.00
_cell.angle_beta   90.00
_cell.angle_gamma   90.00
#
_symmetry.space_group_name_H-M   'P 1'
#
loop_
_entity.id
_entity.type
_entity.pdbx_description
1 polymer ?
#
loop_
_entity_poly.entity_id
_entity_poly.type
_entity_poly.pdbx_seq_one_letter_code
_entity_poly.pdbx_strand_id
1 'polypeptide(L)'
;MDTKLVITLCFTLAMVLTSLGNARPDGSFQSEDEQARNERFEAIDKCGYQLSDLCPDEIYYYIFEDGKTVTKECCSQLVKMGRSCHDLLVDVSIVEFKDRKDEITQKSNEIWERC
;
A
#
# COMPACT_ATOMS: atom_id res chain seq x y z
N MET A 1 18.71 30.62 -44.19
CA MET A 1 18.28 29.34 -43.58
C MET A 1 17.14 28.82 -44.43
N ASP A 2 17.37 27.74 -45.17
CA ASP A 2 16.43 27.26 -46.19
C ASP A 2 15.24 26.56 -45.52
N THR A 3 14.03 26.99 -45.82
CA THR A 3 12.80 26.48 -45.19
C THR A 3 12.58 25.00 -45.49
N LYS A 4 13.10 24.48 -46.61
CA LYS A 4 13.05 23.05 -46.91
C LYS A 4 14.01 22.28 -46.01
N LEU A 5 15.19 22.83 -45.71
CA LEU A 5 16.16 22.22 -44.80
C LEU A 5 15.63 22.08 -43.36
N VAL A 6 14.94 23.10 -42.85
CA VAL A 6 14.33 23.07 -41.49
C VAL A 6 13.22 22.02 -41.41
N ILE A 7 12.37 21.96 -42.44
CA ILE A 7 11.26 21.01 -42.49
C ILE A 7 11.78 19.57 -42.58
N THR A 8 12.78 19.30 -43.42
CA THR A 8 13.42 17.98 -43.54
C THR A 8 14.08 17.54 -42.23
N LEU A 9 14.74 18.45 -41.50
CA LEU A 9 15.34 18.15 -40.20
C LEU A 9 14.28 17.80 -39.14
N CYS A 10 13.15 18.52 -39.10
CA CYS A 10 12.06 18.22 -38.15
C CYS A 10 11.40 16.86 -38.42
N PHE A 11 11.14 16.53 -39.69
CA PHE A 11 10.53 15.25 -40.04
C PHE A 11 11.45 14.06 -39.79
N THR A 12 12.75 14.21 -40.04
CA THR A 12 13.73 13.15 -39.74
C THR A 12 13.93 12.96 -38.23
N LEU A 13 13.96 14.03 -37.44
CA LEU A 13 13.95 13.95 -35.97
C LEU A 13 12.69 13.25 -35.45
N ALA A 14 11.50 13.58 -35.96
CA ALA A 14 10.26 12.94 -35.55
C ALA A 14 10.23 11.44 -35.90
N MET A 15 10.73 11.03 -37.07
CA MET A 15 10.81 9.62 -37.48
C MET A 15 11.87 8.82 -36.68
N VAL A 16 12.99 9.44 -36.32
CA VAL A 16 14.00 8.81 -35.44
C VAL A 16 13.48 8.67 -34.02
N LEU A 17 12.71 9.65 -33.51
CA LEU A 17 12.05 9.57 -32.21
C LEU A 17 10.93 8.52 -32.16
N THR A 18 10.18 8.32 -33.25
CA THR A 18 9.15 7.28 -33.31
C THR A 18 9.71 5.88 -33.57
N SER A 19 10.87 5.75 -34.22
CA SER A 19 11.53 4.44 -34.43
C SER A 19 12.38 3.95 -33.26
N LEU A 20 12.73 4.83 -32.31
CA LEU A 20 13.25 4.45 -30.98
C LEU A 20 12.13 4.15 -29.97
N GLY A 21 10.88 4.50 -30.30
CA GLY A 21 9.66 4.06 -29.62
C GLY A 21 9.22 2.69 -30.15
N ASN A 22 9.76 1.63 -29.55
CA ASN A 22 9.52 0.25 -29.93
C ASN A 22 8.05 -0.10 -30.23
N ALA A 23 7.83 -0.81 -31.34
CA ALA A 23 6.73 -1.75 -31.42
C ALA A 23 6.94 -2.90 -30.41
N ARG A 24 5.98 -3.13 -29.50
CA ARG A 24 5.78 -4.40 -28.79
C ARG A 24 4.27 -4.62 -28.55
N PRO A 25 3.81 -5.88 -28.53
CA PRO A 25 2.40 -6.24 -28.60
C PRO A 25 1.71 -6.17 -27.22
N ASP A 26 0.38 -6.14 -27.26
CA ASP A 26 -0.63 -6.50 -26.24
C ASP A 26 -0.18 -6.69 -24.77
N GLY A 27 -0.81 -5.94 -23.85
CA GLY A 27 -0.70 -6.14 -22.40
C GLY A 27 -0.43 -4.87 -21.61
N SER A 28 -1.50 -4.21 -21.14
CA SER A 28 -1.59 -3.18 -20.09
C SER A 28 -0.37 -2.24 -19.88
N PHE A 29 -0.48 -1.01 -20.36
CA PHE A 29 0.22 0.14 -19.76
C PHE A 29 -0.46 0.42 -18.41
N GLN A 30 -0.12 -0.35 -17.37
CA GLN A 30 -0.40 0.06 -16.00
C GLN A 30 0.57 1.21 -15.71
N SER A 31 0.03 2.39 -15.45
CA SER A 31 0.86 3.50 -14.96
C SER A 31 1.67 3.02 -13.75
N GLU A 32 2.91 3.49 -13.60
CA GLU A 32 3.77 3.13 -12.45
C GLU A 32 3.04 3.34 -11.11
N ASP A 33 2.15 4.34 -11.06
CA ASP A 33 1.25 4.62 -9.93
C ASP A 33 0.18 3.55 -9.69
N GLU A 34 -0.38 2.96 -10.75
CA GLU A 34 -1.38 1.89 -10.63
C GLU A 34 -0.74 0.59 -10.16
N GLN A 35 0.43 0.27 -10.68
CA GLN A 35 1.18 -0.89 -10.23
C GLN A 35 1.51 -0.79 -8.73
N ALA A 36 2.04 0.35 -8.27
CA ALA A 36 2.36 0.57 -6.87
C ALA A 36 1.12 0.47 -5.95
N ARG A 37 -0.05 0.94 -6.40
CA ARG A 37 -1.31 0.77 -5.65
C ARG A 37 -1.72 -0.69 -5.54
N ASN A 38 -1.62 -1.45 -6.63
CA ASN A 38 -2.00 -2.86 -6.64
C ASN A 38 -1.08 -3.68 -5.73
N GLU A 39 0.23 -3.43 -5.79
CA GLU A 39 1.21 -4.05 -4.89
C GLU A 39 0.91 -3.72 -3.41
N ARG A 40 0.59 -2.46 -3.11
CA ARG A 40 0.19 -2.05 -1.76
C ARG A 40 -1.12 -2.71 -1.31
N PHE A 41 -2.11 -2.80 -2.19
CA PHE A 41 -3.37 -3.48 -1.90
C PHE A 41 -3.15 -4.96 -1.63
N GLU A 42 -2.36 -5.65 -2.45
CA GLU A 42 -2.00 -7.05 -2.24
C GLU A 42 -1.25 -7.27 -0.92
N ALA A 43 -0.38 -6.34 -0.52
CA ALA A 43 0.30 -6.39 0.77
C ALA A 43 -0.67 -6.29 1.96
N ILE A 44 -1.64 -5.37 1.89
CA ILE A 44 -2.68 -5.19 2.92
C ILE A 44 -3.56 -6.45 3.02
N ASP A 45 -3.99 -6.96 1.87
CA ASP A 45 -4.85 -8.14 1.74
C ASP A 45 -4.19 -9.39 2.34
N LYS A 46 -2.90 -9.61 2.02
CA LYS A 46 -2.09 -10.69 2.61
C LYS A 46 -1.95 -10.58 4.13
N CYS A 47 -1.97 -9.38 4.69
CA CYS A 47 -1.93 -9.20 6.14
C CYS A 47 -3.31 -9.47 6.76
N GLY A 48 -4.39 -9.00 6.14
CA GLY A 48 -5.76 -9.17 6.64
C GLY A 48 -6.20 -10.63 6.79
N TYR A 49 -5.80 -11.52 5.86
CA TYR A 49 -6.17 -12.94 5.90
C TYR A 49 -5.50 -13.77 7.00
N GLN A 50 -4.55 -13.20 7.75
CA GLN A 50 -3.78 -13.96 8.75
C GLN A 50 -4.44 -14.03 10.13
N LEU A 51 -5.54 -13.29 10.33
CA LEU A 51 -6.32 -13.30 11.56
C LEU A 51 -7.64 -14.06 11.33
N SER A 52 -8.02 -14.89 12.30
CA SER A 52 -9.34 -15.55 12.32
C SER A 52 -10.47 -14.56 12.68
N ASP A 53 -11.70 -14.82 12.25
CA ASP A 53 -12.85 -13.87 12.25
C ASP A 53 -13.04 -12.99 13.49
N LEU A 54 -12.72 -13.45 14.70
CA LEU A 54 -12.93 -12.68 15.95
C LEU A 54 -11.75 -11.77 16.34
N CYS A 55 -10.53 -12.10 15.91
CA CYS A 55 -9.33 -11.37 16.33
C CYS A 55 -9.15 -9.99 15.71
N PRO A 56 -9.52 -9.73 14.43
CA PRO A 56 -9.49 -8.39 13.85
C PRO A 56 -10.31 -7.41 14.69
N ASP A 57 -11.48 -7.82 15.16
CA ASP A 57 -12.34 -6.99 16.01
C ASP A 57 -11.65 -6.67 17.34
N GLU A 58 -11.16 -7.67 18.09
CA GLU A 58 -10.49 -7.42 19.37
C GLU A 58 -9.32 -6.43 19.24
N ILE A 59 -8.49 -6.60 18.21
CA ILE A 59 -7.34 -5.74 17.93
C ILE A 59 -7.81 -4.34 17.52
N TYR A 60 -8.80 -4.25 16.61
CA TYR A 60 -9.36 -2.98 16.16
C TYR A 60 -9.94 -2.16 17.32
N TYR A 61 -10.80 -2.76 18.14
CA TYR A 61 -11.42 -2.07 19.28
C TYR A 61 -10.42 -1.72 20.37
N TYR A 62 -9.32 -2.46 20.53
CA TYR A 62 -8.24 -2.06 21.45
C TYR A 62 -7.52 -0.79 20.94
N ILE A 63 -7.23 -0.72 19.64
CA ILE A 63 -6.38 0.34 19.06
C ILE A 63 -7.17 1.61 18.76
N PHE A 64 -8.34 1.49 18.12
CA PHE A 64 -9.07 2.62 17.53
C PHE A 64 -10.25 3.08 18.37
N GLU A 65 -10.70 2.28 19.33
CA GLU A 65 -11.83 2.59 20.19
C GLU A 65 -11.42 2.52 21.66
N ASP A 66 -12.32 2.93 22.54
CA ASP A 66 -12.15 2.74 23.98
C ASP A 66 -12.62 1.33 24.37
N GLY A 67 -11.75 0.36 24.06
CA GLY A 67 -11.67 -0.90 24.79
C GLY A 67 -12.24 -2.13 24.11
N LYS A 68 -11.39 -3.16 24.06
CA LYS A 68 -11.67 -4.58 24.31
C LYS A 68 -10.40 -5.19 24.91
N THR A 69 -10.54 -6.17 25.79
CA THR A 69 -9.39 -7.00 26.17
C THR A 69 -9.05 -7.90 24.99
N VAL A 70 -7.77 -7.96 24.63
CA VAL A 70 -7.29 -8.86 23.58
C VAL A 70 -6.99 -10.20 24.24
N THR A 71 -7.63 -11.25 23.76
CA THR A 71 -7.45 -12.60 24.29
C THR A 71 -6.06 -13.14 23.97
N LYS A 72 -5.59 -14.12 24.75
CA LYS A 72 -4.31 -14.80 24.49
C LYS A 72 -4.29 -15.50 23.11
N GLU A 73 -5.43 -16.02 22.67
CA GLU A 73 -5.63 -16.59 21.33
C GLU A 73 -5.33 -15.54 20.26
N CYS A 74 -5.93 -14.36 20.37
CA CYS A 74 -5.73 -13.28 19.39
C CYS A 74 -4.34 -12.64 19.48
N CYS A 75 -3.72 -12.58 20.66
CA CYS A 75 -2.31 -12.22 20.79
C CYS A 75 -1.38 -13.20 20.03
N SER A 76 -1.61 -14.52 20.18
CA SER A 76 -0.84 -15.52 19.44
C SER A 76 -0.98 -15.36 17.92
N GLN A 77 -2.18 -15.05 17.44
CA GLN A 77 -2.42 -14.78 16.02
C GLN A 77 -1.77 -13.47 15.55
N LEU A 78 -1.83 -12.40 16.36
CA LEU A 78 -1.16 -11.12 16.08
C LEU A 78 0.36 -11.31 15.95
N VAL A 79 0.98 -12.03 16.89
CA VAL A 79 2.42 -12.33 16.85
C VAL A 79 2.76 -13.19 15.64
N LYS A 80 1.93 -14.19 15.31
CA LYS A 80 2.11 -15.04 14.13
C LYS A 80 2.00 -14.25 12.82
N MET A 81 1.08 -13.29 12.74
CA MET A 81 0.92 -12.38 11.60
C MET A 81 2.14 -11.46 11.44
N GLY A 82 2.72 -11.04 12.56
CA GLY A 82 3.99 -10.32 12.61
C GLY A 82 3.85 -8.79 12.59
N ARG A 83 4.87 -8.11 13.14
CA ARG A 83 4.89 -6.66 13.36
C ARG A 83 4.64 -5.87 12.08
N SER A 84 5.31 -6.25 10.98
CA SER A 84 5.18 -5.53 9.72
C SER A 84 3.75 -5.50 9.19
N CYS A 85 3.00 -6.59 9.37
CA CYS A 85 1.60 -6.63 8.98
C CYS A 85 0.71 -5.82 9.92
N HIS A 86 0.97 -5.89 11.24
CA HIS A 86 0.29 -5.07 12.23
C HIS A 86 0.46 -3.57 11.95
N ASP A 87 1.71 -3.13 11.77
CA ASP A 87 2.04 -1.73 11.50
C ASP A 87 1.42 -1.27 10.18
N LEU A 88 1.48 -2.09 9.11
CA LEU A 88 0.86 -1.77 7.82
C LEU A 88 -0.66 -1.58 7.94
N LEU A 89 -1.34 -2.49 8.65
CA LEU A 89 -2.79 -2.43 8.84
C LEU A 89 -3.20 -1.21 9.69
N VAL A 90 -2.42 -0.87 10.73
CA VAL A 90 -2.67 0.33 11.53
C VAL A 90 -2.43 1.60 10.71
N ASP A 91 -1.35 1.68 9.94
CA ASP A 91 -0.99 2.84 9.12
C ASP A 91 -2.01 3.12 8.01
N VAL A 92 -2.65 2.10 7.46
CA VAL A 92 -3.72 2.32 6.46
C VAL A 92 -5.01 2.81 7.12
N SER A 93 -5.31 2.32 8.33
CA SER A 93 -6.52 2.70 9.07
C SER A 93 -6.41 4.06 9.75
N ILE A 94 -5.21 4.50 10.15
CA ILE A 94 -4.99 5.77 10.87
C ILE A 94 -5.38 7.01 10.05
N VAL A 95 -5.49 6.87 8.72
CA VAL A 95 -5.92 7.93 7.80
C VAL A 95 -7.32 8.45 8.15
N GLU A 96 -8.18 7.60 8.71
CA GLU A 96 -9.54 7.95 9.16
C GLU A 96 -9.57 8.62 10.55
N PHE A 97 -8.44 8.61 11.28
CA PHE A 97 -8.36 9.05 12.68
C PHE A 97 -7.22 10.05 12.94
N LYS A 98 -6.97 10.96 11.99
CA LYS A 98 -5.81 11.87 11.98
C LYS A 98 -5.62 12.64 13.29
N ASP A 99 -6.70 13.07 13.94
CA ASP A 99 -6.66 13.84 15.18
C ASP A 99 -6.26 13.00 16.41
N ARG A 100 -6.34 11.66 16.31
CA ARG A 100 -5.95 10.70 17.36
C ARG A 100 -4.70 9.90 16.99
N LYS A 101 -3.91 10.39 16.03
CA LYS A 101 -2.76 9.66 15.50
C LYS A 101 -1.82 9.18 16.60
N ASP A 102 -1.40 10.09 17.49
CA ASP A 102 -0.43 9.77 18.54
C ASP A 102 -0.98 8.74 19.54
N GLU A 103 -2.26 8.87 19.90
CA GLU A 103 -2.97 7.91 20.77
C GLU A 103 -3.05 6.52 20.14
N ILE A 104 -3.45 6.44 18.86
CA ILE A 104 -3.54 5.18 18.10
C ILE A 104 -2.17 4.54 17.94
N THR A 105 -1.14 5.33 17.62
CA THR A 105 0.24 4.83 17.55
C THR A 105 0.71 4.30 18.91
N GLN A 106 0.37 4.99 20.00
CA GLN A 106 0.67 4.49 21.34
C GLN A 106 -0.04 3.17 21.63
N LYS A 107 -1.37 3.10 21.46
CA LYS A 107 -2.17 1.88 21.68
C LYS A 107 -1.69 0.72 20.79
N SER A 108 -1.34 0.99 19.54
CA SER A 108 -0.77 0.01 18.59
C SER A 108 0.55 -0.58 19.10
N ASN A 109 1.45 0.23 19.65
CA ASN A 109 2.69 -0.28 20.25
C ASN A 109 2.41 -1.05 21.54
N GLU A 110 1.49 -0.56 22.39
CA GLU A 110 1.15 -1.20 23.66
C GLU A 110 0.60 -2.62 23.48
N ILE A 111 -0.28 -2.85 22.50
CA ILE A 111 -0.80 -4.20 22.22
C ILE A 111 0.29 -5.11 21.68
N TRP A 112 1.18 -4.60 20.82
CA TRP A 112 2.29 -5.37 20.30
C TRP A 112 3.24 -5.85 21.40
N GLU A 113 3.67 -4.95 22.30
CA GLU A 113 4.58 -5.31 23.39
C GLU A 113 3.95 -6.24 24.44
N ARG A 114 2.61 -6.31 24.48
CA ARG A 114 1.88 -7.17 25.43
C ARG A 114 1.75 -8.63 24.99
N CYS A 115 1.70 -8.91 23.68
CA CYS A 115 1.13 -10.15 23.13
C CYS A 115 2.06 -11.39 23.04
#